data_AF-A0A7S4IRP6-F1
#
_entry.id   AF-A0A7S4IRP6-F1
#
_cell.length_a   1.000
_cell.length_b   1.000
_cell.length_c   1.000
_cell.angle_alpha   90.00
_cell.angle_beta   90.00
_cell.angle_gamma   90.00
#
_symmetry.space_group_name_H-M   'P 1'
#
loop_
_entity.id
_entity.type
_entity.pdbx_description
1 polymer ?
#
loop_
_entity_poly.entity_id
_entity_poly.type
_entity_poly.pdbx_seq_one_letter_code
_entity_poly.pdbx_strand_id
1 'polypeptide(L)'
;LPGIRLLNSLCDPTRAPTATTSTAPCPPSIQPTISISEFTNISNSYGTWKEKNEQLITSKAKITSWKSIRTILTHWKRLANVSEGAPTCTVLQNENWIIQLLLSPTSSAIRKEASQLLGALGTQPTRSLCILNNCREQLHQILWLSETSNEFFSFFTSLLDQPGHRAYLVLNGFLEQLIQVIAEQVTRIQSLEHQQSLDIAQGFVLLKLVEILDSFLQSPGISRKFKELDLVAPLLDNYLSLRSTIRQRTKMVDDTCKKMIELLNSLHGENQRDRERYIVACINALKKHNQETRTPLFIIEQLGHIISPEEEIPERLLVLFKSPSQEDYIRGSMNKNPYSTKECGPLMRDVKNKICRDLELLGLLEDDNGMELLVCNKIIKLDLNVCDVYESVWMKEKELPKDTNHPMVVVFRLQGLDGEATEEIVETTSNASEEDEVDPEEEFKITKVLGDCGGLDVLLQMLQQLNLQKDHELANGILKVLTSCSMVKSNRILMLKNHSVRSLLETLKLSFPCEELSDVAQNVLMLLESVISEASNEEANEMEIDNNTTNIDAVQEATRQMTMFLEKLNAPVVRNNSRIVKCITHILPVLTYGYERVAEILVDFFTKIPWDSLDRLCEDSTE
;
A
#
# COMPACT_ATOMS: atom_id res chain seq x y z
N LEU A 1 -34.66 16.24 11.89
CA LEU A 1 -35.21 14.89 11.58
C LEU A 1 -34.70 13.85 12.56
N PRO A 2 -35.57 13.01 13.18
CA PRO A 2 -35.13 11.85 13.96
C PRO A 2 -34.34 10.81 13.15
N GLY A 3 -34.56 10.75 11.83
CA GLY A 3 -33.75 9.94 10.90
C GLY A 3 -32.31 10.45 10.74
N ILE A 4 -32.08 11.77 10.86
CA ILE A 4 -30.72 12.35 10.93
C ILE A 4 -30.07 12.02 12.29
N ARG A 5 -30.86 11.86 13.38
CA ARG A 5 -30.33 11.33 14.65
C ARG A 5 -30.02 9.83 14.58
N LEU A 6 -30.75 9.04 13.80
CA LEU A 6 -30.42 7.62 13.58
C LEU A 6 -29.12 7.48 12.75
N LEU A 7 -28.99 8.31 11.70
CA LEU A 7 -27.77 8.42 10.89
C LEU A 7 -26.58 8.95 11.70
N ASN A 8 -26.77 9.93 12.59
CA ASN A 8 -25.71 10.39 13.49
C ASN A 8 -25.41 9.39 14.62
N SER A 9 -26.39 8.62 15.10
CA SER A 9 -26.16 7.60 16.14
C SER A 9 -25.47 6.34 15.64
N LEU A 10 -25.53 6.07 14.33
CA LEU A 10 -24.76 5.01 13.67
C LEU A 10 -23.31 5.44 13.38
N CYS A 11 -23.02 6.74 13.49
CA CYS A 11 -21.70 7.33 13.33
C CYS A 11 -21.04 7.71 14.68
N ASP A 12 -21.66 7.37 15.82
CA ASP A 12 -21.14 7.71 17.15
C ASP A 12 -20.42 6.48 17.76
N PRO A 13 -19.10 6.51 18.00
CA PRO A 13 -18.29 5.33 18.30
C PRO A 13 -18.48 4.75 19.73
N THR A 14 -19.42 5.25 20.54
CA THR A 14 -19.38 5.02 22.00
C THR A 14 -20.54 4.24 22.64
N ARG A 15 -21.43 3.55 21.90
CA ARG A 15 -22.57 2.88 22.58
C ARG A 15 -23.01 1.52 22.05
N ALA A 16 -22.80 0.49 22.87
CA ALA A 16 -23.43 -0.83 22.78
C ALA A 16 -24.82 -0.84 23.46
N PRO A 17 -25.82 -1.60 22.97
CA PRO A 17 -27.09 -1.76 23.66
C PRO A 17 -27.28 -3.18 24.24
N THR A 18 -27.68 -3.25 25.52
CA THR A 18 -28.28 -4.43 26.16
C THR A 18 -29.80 -4.34 26.15
N ALA A 19 -30.45 -5.49 25.95
CA ALA A 19 -31.89 -5.65 25.74
C ALA A 19 -32.70 -5.77 27.05
N THR A 20 -33.97 -5.35 27.04
CA THR A 20 -35.09 -6.04 27.75
C THR A 20 -36.47 -5.45 27.39
N THR A 21 -37.45 -6.36 27.36
CA THR A 21 -38.87 -6.32 26.93
C THR A 21 -39.84 -5.55 27.86
N SER A 22 -40.95 -5.00 27.32
CA SER A 22 -42.34 -5.13 27.83
C SER A 22 -43.34 -4.17 27.12
N THR A 23 -44.63 -4.45 27.31
CA THR A 23 -45.84 -4.25 26.47
C THR A 23 -46.79 -3.08 26.83
N ALA A 24 -47.66 -2.73 25.85
CA ALA A 24 -49.02 -2.11 25.95
C ALA A 24 -49.15 -0.55 25.81
N PRO A 25 -50.37 0.05 25.66
CA PRO A 25 -50.91 0.57 24.39
C PRO A 25 -51.16 2.11 24.32
N CYS A 26 -51.34 2.65 23.10
CA CYS A 26 -51.58 4.08 22.80
C CYS A 26 -53.06 4.54 22.94
N PRO A 27 -53.29 5.84 23.25
CA PRO A 27 -54.49 6.59 22.87
C PRO A 27 -54.12 7.91 22.08
N PRO A 28 -55.07 8.76 21.59
CA PRO A 28 -55.10 9.17 20.18
C PRO A 28 -54.73 10.63 19.88
N SER A 29 -54.24 10.81 18.64
CA SER A 29 -54.34 11.96 17.72
C SER A 29 -54.42 13.41 18.26
N ILE A 30 -53.29 14.11 18.18
CA ILE A 30 -53.24 15.55 17.86
C ILE A 30 -52.11 15.73 16.82
N GLN A 31 -52.45 16.10 15.58
CA GLN A 31 -51.48 16.35 14.51
C GLN A 31 -51.13 17.84 14.44
N PRO A 32 -49.84 18.23 14.50
CA PRO A 32 -49.39 19.50 13.96
C PRO A 32 -48.77 19.29 12.56
N THR A 33 -49.29 20.01 11.57
CA THR A 33 -48.73 20.15 10.22
C THR A 33 -47.60 21.19 10.25
N ILE A 34 -46.42 20.87 9.71
CA ILE A 34 -45.36 21.86 9.44
C ILE A 34 -44.86 21.63 8.01
N SER A 35 -44.91 22.68 7.20
CA SER A 35 -44.34 22.70 5.85
C SER A 35 -42.81 22.81 5.91
N ILE A 36 -42.10 22.02 5.11
CA ILE A 36 -40.63 22.06 4.99
C ILE A 36 -40.12 23.44 4.56
N SER A 37 -40.91 24.19 3.79
CA SER A 37 -40.57 25.56 3.36
C SER A 37 -40.62 26.60 4.49
N GLU A 38 -41.37 26.33 5.56
CA GLU A 38 -41.48 27.23 6.71
C GLU A 38 -40.37 27.00 7.74
N PHE A 39 -39.75 25.81 7.74
CA PHE A 39 -38.69 25.44 8.69
C PHE A 39 -37.30 25.98 8.26
N THR A 40 -37.14 26.36 7.00
CA THR A 40 -35.92 26.98 6.47
C THR A 40 -35.87 28.50 6.66
N ASN A 41 -36.99 29.13 7.04
CA ASN A 41 -37.00 30.53 7.45
C ASN A 41 -36.59 30.64 8.93
N ILE A 42 -35.56 31.44 9.19
CA ILE A 42 -34.79 31.56 10.44
C ILE A 42 -35.64 31.95 11.68
N SER A 43 -36.94 32.23 11.53
CA SER A 43 -37.86 32.53 12.64
C SER A 43 -38.31 31.32 13.46
N ASN A 44 -38.13 30.09 12.97
CA ASN A 44 -38.51 28.86 13.69
C ASN A 44 -37.30 27.95 13.97
N SER A 45 -36.43 28.40 14.89
CA SER A 45 -35.30 27.58 15.34
C SER A 45 -35.76 26.36 16.16
N TYR A 46 -34.91 25.35 16.28
CA TYR A 46 -35.14 24.19 17.14
C TYR A 46 -35.48 24.58 18.58
N GLY A 47 -35.00 25.73 19.07
CA GLY A 47 -35.31 26.25 20.40
C GLY A 47 -36.79 26.59 20.57
N THR A 48 -37.39 27.32 19.62
CA THR A 48 -38.80 27.75 19.71
C THR A 48 -39.78 26.59 19.49
N TRP A 49 -39.39 25.58 18.70
CA TRP A 49 -40.14 24.32 18.59
C TRP A 49 -40.04 23.46 19.86
N LYS A 50 -38.86 23.41 20.49
CA LYS A 50 -38.62 22.64 21.73
C LYS A 50 -39.39 23.22 22.91
N GLU A 51 -39.40 24.54 23.08
CA GLU A 51 -40.19 25.22 24.14
C GLU A 51 -41.70 24.98 23.97
N LYS A 52 -42.21 25.05 22.73
CA LYS A 52 -43.64 24.77 22.45
C LYS A 52 -44.06 23.32 22.68
N ASN A 53 -43.13 22.37 22.58
CA ASN A 53 -43.41 20.94 22.67
C ASN A 53 -42.71 20.27 23.87
N GLU A 54 -42.25 21.06 24.84
CA GLU A 54 -41.47 20.57 25.98
C GLU A 54 -42.27 19.60 26.85
N GLN A 55 -43.60 19.78 26.90
CA GLN A 55 -44.54 18.89 27.59
C GLN A 55 -44.65 17.50 26.94
N LEU A 56 -44.36 17.35 25.65
CA LEU A 56 -44.30 16.05 24.96
C LEU A 56 -42.95 15.33 25.16
N ILE A 57 -41.90 16.07 25.53
CA ILE A 57 -40.53 15.57 25.68
C ILE A 57 -40.23 15.21 27.14
N THR A 58 -40.85 15.90 28.11
CA THR A 58 -40.61 15.69 29.55
C THR A 58 -41.28 14.44 30.13
N SER A 59 -42.21 13.79 29.43
CA SER A 59 -42.66 12.45 29.80
C SER A 59 -41.59 11.43 29.41
N LYS A 60 -40.53 11.33 30.25
CA LYS A 60 -39.56 10.24 30.26
C LYS A 60 -40.28 8.92 30.50
N ALA A 61 -40.80 8.31 29.44
CA ALA A 61 -41.21 6.92 29.40
C ALA A 61 -40.68 6.29 28.11
N LYS A 62 -39.55 5.60 28.26
CA LYS A 62 -38.98 4.56 27.38
C LYS A 62 -39.67 4.41 26.02
N ILE A 63 -39.06 4.97 24.97
CA ILE A 63 -39.35 4.54 23.60
C ILE A 63 -38.84 3.10 23.44
N THR A 64 -39.68 2.12 23.79
CA THR A 64 -39.38 0.66 23.80
C THR A 64 -40.36 -0.15 22.98
N SER A 65 -41.32 0.50 22.33
CA SER A 65 -42.37 -0.19 21.59
C SER A 65 -42.07 -0.20 20.10
N TRP A 66 -41.99 -1.40 19.52
CA TRP A 66 -41.97 -1.64 18.07
C TRP A 66 -43.11 -0.91 17.34
N LYS A 67 -44.20 -0.58 18.05
CA LYS A 67 -45.28 0.28 17.50
C LYS A 67 -44.82 1.72 17.29
N SER A 68 -43.97 2.30 18.12
CA SER A 68 -43.45 3.66 17.93
C SER A 68 -42.47 3.74 16.76
N ILE A 69 -41.62 2.71 16.60
CA ILE A 69 -40.76 2.55 15.43
C ILE A 69 -41.61 2.33 14.17
N ARG A 70 -42.65 1.50 14.24
CA ARG A 70 -43.60 1.28 13.15
C ARG A 70 -44.38 2.55 12.80
N THR A 71 -44.80 3.35 13.78
CA THR A 71 -45.47 4.64 13.55
C THR A 71 -44.53 5.62 12.88
N ILE A 72 -43.28 5.72 13.33
CA ILE A 72 -42.24 6.55 12.69
C ILE A 72 -41.93 6.04 11.28
N LEU A 73 -41.81 4.72 11.06
CA LEU A 73 -41.63 4.11 9.73
C LEU A 73 -42.84 4.31 8.83
N THR A 74 -44.07 4.23 9.33
CA THR A 74 -45.28 4.52 8.53
C THR A 74 -45.41 6.01 8.24
N HIS A 75 -44.93 6.86 9.15
CA HIS A 75 -44.86 8.30 8.95
C HIS A 75 -43.75 8.66 7.96
N TRP A 76 -42.61 7.96 8.01
CA TRP A 76 -41.53 8.03 7.01
C TRP A 76 -41.99 7.50 5.66
N LYS A 77 -42.70 6.38 5.60
CA LYS A 77 -43.32 5.85 4.38
C LYS A 77 -44.34 6.84 3.82
N ARG A 78 -45.15 7.50 4.64
CA ARG A 78 -46.06 8.57 4.18
C ARG A 78 -45.33 9.83 3.70
N LEU A 79 -44.27 10.27 4.38
CA LEU A 79 -43.46 11.43 3.99
C LEU A 79 -42.56 11.16 2.77
N ALA A 80 -42.17 9.91 2.56
CA ALA A 80 -41.43 9.43 1.39
C ALA A 80 -42.34 8.98 0.24
N ASN A 81 -43.66 9.25 0.30
CA ASN A 81 -44.66 8.80 -0.68
C ASN A 81 -44.71 7.28 -0.96
N VAL A 82 -44.31 6.46 0.00
CA VAL A 82 -44.56 5.01 0.07
C VAL A 82 -45.93 4.74 0.74
N SER A 83 -46.97 5.46 0.33
CA SER A 83 -48.35 5.02 0.60
C SER A 83 -48.78 4.09 -0.52
N GLU A 84 -49.32 2.91 -0.16
CA GLU A 84 -50.21 2.16 -1.05
C GLU A 84 -51.28 3.13 -1.56
N GLY A 85 -51.14 3.60 -2.80
CA GLY A 85 -52.06 4.56 -3.42
C GLY A 85 -51.61 6.03 -3.50
N ALA A 86 -50.33 6.39 -3.29
CA ALA A 86 -49.83 7.61 -3.93
C ALA A 86 -49.82 7.35 -5.45
N PRO A 87 -50.06 8.35 -6.32
CA PRO A 87 -49.80 8.17 -7.74
C PRO A 87 -48.31 7.93 -7.88
N THR A 88 -47.91 6.66 -7.83
CA THR A 88 -46.64 6.18 -8.33
C THR A 88 -46.49 6.83 -9.69
N CYS A 89 -45.29 7.29 -10.01
CA CYS A 89 -44.97 7.83 -11.31
C CYS A 89 -44.99 6.68 -12.34
N THR A 90 -46.13 5.99 -12.47
CA THR A 90 -46.35 4.80 -13.30
C THR A 90 -46.06 5.09 -14.75
N VAL A 91 -46.27 6.34 -15.17
CA VAL A 91 -45.93 6.82 -16.51
C VAL A 91 -44.41 6.79 -16.77
N LEU A 92 -43.58 7.08 -15.77
CA LEU A 92 -42.11 6.98 -15.88
C LEU A 92 -41.58 5.58 -15.54
N GLN A 93 -42.36 4.74 -14.85
CA GLN A 93 -41.95 3.36 -14.53
C GLN A 93 -42.23 2.40 -15.69
N ASN A 94 -43.31 2.59 -16.45
CA ASN A 94 -43.76 1.62 -17.44
C ASN A 94 -43.31 1.92 -18.88
N GLU A 95 -43.02 3.18 -19.24
CA GLU A 95 -42.50 3.54 -20.57
C GLU A 95 -41.37 4.57 -20.47
N ASN A 96 -40.14 4.09 -20.26
CA ASN A 96 -38.92 4.89 -20.19
C ASN A 96 -38.41 5.37 -21.56
N TRP A 97 -39.31 5.72 -22.48
CA TRP A 97 -38.93 6.16 -23.83
C TRP A 97 -38.01 7.38 -23.80
N ILE A 98 -38.14 8.26 -22.81
CA ILE A 98 -37.28 9.45 -22.65
C ILE A 98 -35.84 9.04 -22.31
N ILE A 99 -35.66 8.04 -21.44
CA ILE A 99 -34.32 7.52 -21.12
C ILE A 99 -33.77 6.73 -22.31
N GLN A 100 -34.62 6.03 -23.07
CA GLN A 100 -34.21 5.41 -24.33
C GLN A 100 -33.77 6.44 -25.38
N LEU A 101 -34.40 7.63 -25.43
CA LEU A 101 -33.93 8.74 -26.25
C LEU A 101 -32.59 9.31 -25.78
N LEU A 102 -32.34 9.32 -24.47
CA LEU A 102 -31.04 9.68 -23.90
C LEU A 102 -29.93 8.67 -24.28
N LEU A 103 -30.30 7.42 -24.59
CA LEU A 103 -29.40 6.36 -25.04
C LEU A 103 -29.36 6.20 -26.57
N SER A 104 -30.08 7.06 -27.30
CA SER A 104 -30.18 6.95 -28.76
C SER A 104 -28.83 7.24 -29.45
N PRO A 105 -28.32 6.34 -30.30
CA PRO A 105 -27.04 6.54 -30.97
C PRO A 105 -27.10 7.58 -32.10
N THR A 106 -28.30 7.94 -32.58
CA THR A 106 -28.49 8.65 -33.86
C THR A 106 -28.28 10.17 -33.81
N SER A 107 -28.50 10.83 -32.66
CA SER A 107 -28.37 12.30 -32.58
C SER A 107 -28.02 12.79 -31.18
N SER A 108 -26.92 13.55 -31.07
CA SER A 108 -26.52 14.22 -29.82
C SER A 108 -27.50 15.32 -29.41
N ALA A 109 -28.17 15.99 -30.37
CA ALA A 109 -29.17 17.00 -30.08
C ALA A 109 -30.38 16.38 -29.34
N ILE A 110 -30.85 15.22 -29.79
CA ILE A 110 -31.96 14.50 -29.14
C ILE A 110 -31.57 14.10 -27.72
N ARG A 111 -30.34 13.60 -27.52
CA ARG A 111 -29.85 13.23 -26.18
C ARG A 111 -29.76 14.43 -25.24
N LYS A 112 -29.31 15.60 -25.73
CA LYS A 112 -29.25 16.84 -24.95
C LYS A 112 -30.65 17.34 -24.55
N GLU A 113 -31.59 17.34 -25.49
CA GLU A 113 -32.99 17.72 -25.20
C GLU A 113 -33.64 16.73 -24.22
N ALA A 114 -33.41 15.43 -24.39
CA ALA A 114 -33.90 14.40 -23.46
C ALA A 114 -33.32 14.60 -22.05
N SER A 115 -32.02 14.89 -21.93
CA SER A 115 -31.36 15.21 -20.66
C SER A 115 -31.96 16.46 -19.99
N GLN A 116 -32.20 17.54 -20.75
CA GLN A 116 -32.83 18.76 -20.23
C GLN A 116 -34.26 18.50 -19.77
N LEU A 117 -35.05 17.75 -20.55
CA LEU A 117 -36.42 17.37 -20.20
C LEU A 117 -36.44 16.54 -18.91
N LEU A 118 -35.57 15.54 -18.79
CA LEU A 118 -35.46 14.72 -17.58
C LEU A 118 -35.03 15.56 -16.37
N GLY A 119 -34.12 16.51 -16.55
CA GLY A 119 -33.73 17.48 -15.52
C GLY A 119 -34.92 18.33 -15.04
N ALA A 120 -35.71 18.86 -15.97
CA ALA A 120 -36.90 19.63 -15.64
C ALA A 120 -37.98 18.79 -14.92
N LEU A 121 -38.19 17.55 -15.36
CA LEU A 121 -39.12 16.60 -14.74
C LEU A 121 -38.64 16.13 -13.35
N GLY A 122 -37.33 16.09 -13.14
CA GLY A 122 -36.65 15.72 -11.90
C GLY A 122 -36.60 16.81 -10.83
N THR A 123 -37.27 17.95 -11.02
CA THR A 123 -37.38 19.01 -10.00
C THR A 123 -38.14 18.57 -8.75
N GLN A 124 -39.03 17.58 -8.87
CA GLN A 124 -39.75 16.98 -7.74
C GLN A 124 -38.97 15.79 -7.16
N PRO A 125 -38.80 15.69 -5.82
CA PRO A 125 -37.95 14.68 -5.19
C PRO A 125 -38.41 13.24 -5.42
N THR A 126 -39.70 12.98 -5.59
CA THR A 126 -40.21 11.64 -5.89
C THR A 126 -39.97 11.24 -7.35
N ARG A 127 -39.98 12.23 -8.25
CA ARG A 127 -39.70 12.01 -9.68
C ARG A 127 -38.20 11.86 -9.91
N SER A 128 -37.38 12.65 -9.23
CA SER A 128 -35.92 12.53 -9.30
C SER A 128 -35.44 11.13 -8.90
N LEU A 129 -35.99 10.56 -7.81
CA LEU A 129 -35.67 9.18 -7.39
C LEU A 129 -36.17 8.12 -8.38
N CYS A 130 -37.34 8.32 -9.00
CA CYS A 130 -37.84 7.43 -10.04
C CYS A 130 -36.91 7.44 -11.26
N ILE A 131 -36.52 8.63 -11.72
CA ILE A 131 -35.58 8.81 -12.83
C ILE A 131 -34.22 8.20 -12.47
N LEU A 132 -33.75 8.37 -11.24
CA LEU A 132 -32.50 7.79 -10.75
C LEU A 132 -32.51 6.25 -10.77
N ASN A 133 -33.60 5.62 -10.29
CA ASN A 133 -33.77 4.17 -10.37
C ASN A 133 -33.78 3.69 -11.82
N ASN A 134 -34.49 4.40 -12.69
CA ASN A 134 -34.54 4.06 -14.10
C ASN A 134 -33.15 4.19 -14.75
N CYS A 135 -32.39 5.26 -14.48
CA CYS A 135 -31.02 5.40 -14.96
C CYS A 135 -30.12 4.26 -14.46
N ARG A 136 -30.26 3.87 -13.18
CA ARG A 136 -29.56 2.72 -12.61
C ARG A 136 -29.85 1.42 -13.36
N GLU A 137 -31.10 1.15 -13.73
CA GLU A 137 -31.49 -0.06 -14.46
C GLU A 137 -30.91 -0.11 -15.88
N GLN A 138 -30.68 1.05 -16.51
CA GLN A 138 -30.16 1.13 -17.88
C GLN A 138 -28.63 1.04 -17.98
N LEU A 139 -27.89 0.95 -16.87
CA LEU A 139 -26.42 0.89 -16.88
C LEU A 139 -25.85 -0.23 -17.77
N HIS A 140 -26.50 -1.40 -17.81
CA HIS A 140 -26.05 -2.50 -18.67
C HIS A 140 -26.25 -2.23 -20.17
N GLN A 141 -27.21 -1.37 -20.56
CA GLN A 141 -27.44 -1.03 -21.97
C GLN A 141 -26.37 -0.04 -22.49
N ILE A 142 -25.86 0.82 -21.60
CA ILE A 142 -24.85 1.85 -21.92
C ILE A 142 -23.50 1.26 -22.29
N LEU A 143 -23.25 0.03 -21.87
CA LEU A 143 -22.04 -0.74 -22.15
C LEU A 143 -21.64 -0.81 -23.63
N TRP A 144 -22.60 -0.63 -24.54
CA TRP A 144 -22.42 -0.72 -25.98
C TRP A 144 -22.36 0.64 -26.70
N LEU A 145 -22.58 1.75 -25.99
CA LEU A 145 -22.82 3.07 -26.58
C LEU A 145 -21.56 3.94 -26.71
N SER A 146 -20.38 3.49 -26.24
CA SER A 146 -19.10 4.23 -26.32
C SER A 146 -19.28 5.73 -25.97
N GLU A 147 -18.73 6.66 -26.74
CA GLU A 147 -18.88 8.12 -26.54
C GLU A 147 -20.32 8.65 -26.60
N THR A 148 -21.23 7.95 -27.29
CA THR A 148 -22.63 8.42 -27.38
C THR A 148 -23.36 8.38 -26.03
N SER A 149 -22.77 7.72 -25.03
CA SER A 149 -23.25 7.71 -23.64
C SER A 149 -22.91 8.97 -22.83
N ASN A 150 -22.13 9.91 -23.37
CA ASN A 150 -21.63 11.07 -22.61
C ASN A 150 -22.76 11.93 -22.01
N GLU A 151 -23.83 12.19 -22.77
CA GLU A 151 -24.98 12.93 -22.27
C GLU A 151 -25.71 12.19 -21.13
N PHE A 152 -25.76 10.86 -21.18
CA PHE A 152 -26.29 10.04 -20.08
C PHE A 152 -25.45 10.19 -18.82
N PHE A 153 -24.12 10.02 -18.92
CA PHE A 153 -23.24 10.10 -17.77
C PHE A 153 -23.23 11.50 -17.14
N SER A 154 -23.28 12.55 -17.97
CA SER A 154 -23.39 13.93 -17.51
C SER A 154 -24.69 14.16 -16.72
N PHE A 155 -25.81 13.66 -17.25
CA PHE A 155 -27.11 13.74 -16.57
C PHE A 155 -27.13 12.94 -15.27
N PHE A 156 -26.65 11.69 -15.30
CA PHE A 156 -26.63 10.82 -14.14
C PHE A 156 -25.76 11.41 -13.02
N THR A 157 -24.59 11.95 -13.35
CA THR A 157 -23.72 12.63 -12.38
C THR A 157 -24.41 13.85 -11.75
N SER A 158 -25.10 14.65 -12.55
CA SER A 158 -25.90 15.78 -12.03
C SER A 158 -27.01 15.32 -11.07
N LEU A 159 -27.64 14.17 -11.31
CA LEU A 159 -28.57 13.58 -10.35
C LEU A 159 -27.88 13.13 -9.06
N LEU A 160 -26.65 12.60 -9.14
CA LEU A 160 -25.89 12.15 -7.97
C LEU A 160 -25.41 13.29 -7.07
N ASP A 161 -25.32 14.52 -7.58
CA ASP A 161 -24.95 15.69 -6.80
C ASP A 161 -26.07 16.19 -5.88
N GLN A 162 -27.30 15.72 -6.07
CA GLN A 162 -28.41 16.04 -5.19
C GLN A 162 -28.26 15.35 -3.81
N PRO A 163 -28.59 16.05 -2.71
CA PRO A 163 -28.36 15.54 -1.37
C PRO A 163 -29.17 14.26 -1.10
N GLY A 164 -28.49 13.21 -0.67
CA GLY A 164 -29.09 11.94 -0.27
C GLY A 164 -29.27 10.90 -1.40
N HIS A 165 -29.08 11.27 -2.68
CA HIS A 165 -29.20 10.32 -3.80
C HIS A 165 -28.12 9.24 -3.79
N ARG A 166 -26.86 9.60 -3.54
CA ARG A 166 -25.76 8.62 -3.40
C ARG A 166 -26.03 7.62 -2.28
N ALA A 167 -26.47 8.11 -1.11
CA ALA A 167 -26.81 7.27 0.03
C ALA A 167 -28.00 6.33 -0.28
N TYR A 168 -29.04 6.83 -0.96
CA TYR A 168 -30.18 6.04 -1.39
C TYR A 168 -29.75 4.89 -2.33
N LEU A 169 -28.89 5.15 -3.32
CA LEU A 169 -28.37 4.12 -4.23
C LEU A 169 -27.55 3.06 -3.49
N VAL A 170 -26.66 3.48 -2.59
CA VAL A 170 -25.85 2.58 -1.76
C VAL A 170 -26.71 1.67 -0.87
N LEU A 171 -27.84 2.18 -0.35
CA LEU A 171 -28.78 1.36 0.43
C LEU A 171 -29.50 0.31 -0.42
N ASN A 172 -29.67 0.56 -1.72
CA ASN A 172 -30.32 -0.34 -2.65
C ASN A 172 -29.35 -1.27 -3.40
N GLY A 173 -28.11 -1.44 -2.94
CA GLY A 173 -27.13 -2.37 -3.54
C GLY A 173 -26.44 -1.85 -4.80
N PHE A 174 -26.37 -0.53 -5.00
CA PHE A 174 -25.77 0.04 -6.21
C PHE A 174 -24.25 -0.19 -6.32
N LEU A 175 -23.51 -0.24 -5.20
CA LEU A 175 -22.06 -0.41 -5.24
C LEU A 175 -21.65 -1.76 -5.85
N GLU A 176 -22.33 -2.84 -5.46
CA GLU A 176 -22.12 -4.19 -6.01
C GLU A 176 -22.45 -4.21 -7.50
N GLN A 177 -23.59 -3.61 -7.89
CA GLN A 177 -23.99 -3.50 -9.30
C GLN A 177 -22.96 -2.69 -10.10
N LEU A 178 -22.45 -1.57 -9.57
CA LEU A 178 -21.47 -0.74 -10.25
C LEU A 178 -20.16 -1.51 -10.50
N ILE A 179 -19.67 -2.24 -9.50
CA ILE A 179 -18.48 -3.10 -9.63
C ILE A 179 -18.73 -4.23 -10.63
N GLN A 180 -19.92 -4.82 -10.66
CA GLN A 180 -20.30 -5.82 -11.66
C GLN A 180 -20.28 -5.24 -13.08
N VAL A 181 -20.89 -4.06 -13.28
CA VAL A 181 -20.92 -3.38 -14.60
C VAL A 181 -19.51 -3.00 -15.04
N ILE A 182 -18.64 -2.58 -14.11
CA ILE A 182 -17.21 -2.36 -14.37
C ILE A 182 -16.54 -3.66 -14.82
N ALA A 183 -16.77 -4.77 -14.12
CA ALA A 183 -16.21 -6.08 -14.48
C ALA A 183 -16.67 -6.55 -15.88
N GLU A 184 -17.95 -6.35 -16.21
CA GLU A 184 -18.50 -6.64 -17.54
C GLU A 184 -17.80 -5.81 -18.62
N GLN A 185 -17.50 -4.53 -18.35
CA GLN A 185 -16.73 -3.70 -19.28
C GLN A 185 -15.28 -4.11 -19.44
N VAL A 186 -14.59 -4.45 -18.35
CA VAL A 186 -13.22 -4.96 -18.40
C VAL A 186 -13.17 -6.25 -19.22
N THR A 187 -14.09 -7.18 -18.95
CA THR A 187 -14.20 -8.45 -19.70
C THR A 187 -14.47 -8.20 -21.18
N ARG A 188 -15.33 -7.22 -21.51
CA ARG A 188 -15.59 -6.82 -22.90
C ARG A 188 -14.31 -6.29 -23.56
N ILE A 189 -13.57 -5.39 -22.92
CA ILE A 189 -12.30 -4.87 -23.45
C ILE A 189 -11.32 -6.02 -23.71
N GLN A 190 -11.17 -6.94 -22.75
CA GLN A 190 -10.30 -8.11 -22.90
C GLN A 190 -10.72 -9.03 -24.05
N SER A 191 -12.03 -9.24 -24.27
CA SER A 191 -12.51 -10.07 -25.38
C SER A 191 -12.10 -9.51 -26.76
N LEU A 192 -11.87 -8.20 -26.85
CA LEU A 192 -11.46 -7.51 -28.07
C LEU A 192 -9.95 -7.53 -28.30
N GLU A 193 -9.13 -8.05 -27.37
CA GLU A 193 -7.67 -8.20 -27.56
C GLU A 193 -7.31 -9.03 -28.79
N HIS A 194 -8.16 -9.99 -29.15
CA HIS A 194 -7.95 -10.84 -30.31
C HIS A 194 -8.28 -10.15 -31.64
N GLN A 195 -9.06 -9.06 -31.61
CA GLN A 195 -9.48 -8.32 -32.80
C GLN A 195 -8.35 -7.42 -33.32
N GLN A 196 -8.38 -7.12 -34.62
CA GLN A 196 -7.44 -6.18 -35.26
C GLN A 196 -7.97 -4.75 -35.34
N SER A 197 -9.27 -4.53 -35.11
CA SER A 197 -9.87 -3.20 -35.06
C SER A 197 -9.46 -2.49 -33.77
N LEU A 198 -8.89 -1.30 -33.92
CA LEU A 198 -8.61 -0.38 -32.83
C LEU A 198 -9.73 0.66 -32.79
N ASP A 199 -10.46 0.72 -31.67
CA ASP A 199 -11.37 1.82 -31.39
C ASP A 199 -10.70 2.78 -30.39
N ILE A 200 -10.43 4.01 -30.82
CA ILE A 200 -9.75 5.02 -30.00
C ILE A 200 -10.63 5.41 -28.80
N ALA A 201 -11.95 5.32 -28.93
CA ALA A 201 -12.91 5.61 -27.88
C ALA A 201 -13.09 4.43 -26.89
N GLN A 202 -12.46 3.28 -27.15
CA GLN A 202 -12.51 2.14 -26.25
C GLN A 202 -11.99 2.54 -24.87
N GLY A 203 -12.75 2.20 -23.83
CA GLY A 203 -12.47 2.61 -22.45
C GLY A 203 -13.24 3.86 -21.98
N PHE A 204 -13.91 4.62 -22.86
CA PHE A 204 -14.69 5.80 -22.46
C PHE A 204 -15.76 5.50 -21.40
N VAL A 205 -16.60 4.49 -21.65
CA VAL A 205 -17.67 4.08 -20.72
C VAL A 205 -17.07 3.61 -19.39
N LEU A 206 -15.99 2.85 -19.44
CA LEU A 206 -15.31 2.33 -18.25
C LEU A 206 -14.73 3.47 -17.40
N LEU A 207 -14.07 4.45 -18.04
CA LEU A 207 -13.55 5.64 -17.36
C LEU A 207 -14.68 6.39 -16.63
N LYS A 208 -15.83 6.59 -17.29
CA LYS A 208 -16.99 7.25 -16.68
C LYS A 208 -17.58 6.47 -15.50
N LEU A 209 -17.62 5.13 -15.58
CA LEU A 209 -18.06 4.29 -14.47
C LEU A 209 -17.11 4.38 -13.26
N VAL A 210 -15.80 4.41 -13.51
CA VAL A 210 -14.78 4.56 -12.46
C VAL A 210 -14.78 5.97 -11.87
N GLU A 211 -15.03 7.01 -12.66
CA GLU A 211 -15.27 8.38 -12.17
C GLU A 211 -16.50 8.46 -11.26
N ILE A 212 -17.58 7.74 -11.59
CA ILE A 212 -18.74 7.61 -10.71
C ILE A 212 -18.33 6.90 -9.41
N LEU A 213 -17.64 5.77 -9.49
CA LEU A 213 -17.18 5.04 -8.30
C LEU A 213 -16.33 5.95 -7.38
N ASP A 214 -15.38 6.69 -7.94
CA ASP A 214 -14.58 7.69 -7.24
C ASP A 214 -15.46 8.72 -6.50
N SER A 215 -16.45 9.30 -7.17
CA SER A 215 -17.39 10.25 -6.55
C SER A 215 -18.18 9.67 -5.37
N PHE A 216 -18.43 8.35 -5.34
CA PHE A 216 -19.08 7.68 -4.22
C PHE A 216 -18.10 7.47 -3.07
N LEU A 217 -16.86 7.06 -3.37
CA LEU A 217 -15.83 6.75 -2.37
C LEU A 217 -15.28 7.99 -1.66
N GLN A 218 -15.41 9.19 -2.25
CA GLN A 218 -15.13 10.46 -1.58
C GLN A 218 -15.96 10.67 -0.29
N SER A 219 -17.07 9.95 -0.10
CA SER A 219 -17.84 9.99 1.16
C SER A 219 -17.34 8.90 2.12
N PRO A 220 -16.88 9.25 3.35
CA PRO A 220 -16.29 8.27 4.26
C PRO A 220 -17.27 7.17 4.70
N GLY A 221 -18.56 7.50 4.84
CA GLY A 221 -19.59 6.51 5.17
C GLY A 221 -19.84 5.49 4.04
N ILE A 222 -19.69 5.91 2.78
CA ILE A 222 -19.85 5.04 1.61
C ILE A 222 -18.59 4.20 1.42
N SER A 223 -17.40 4.80 1.56
CA SER A 223 -16.12 4.09 1.54
C SER A 223 -16.08 2.95 2.57
N ARG A 224 -16.51 3.23 3.81
CA ARG A 224 -16.64 2.19 4.84
C ARG A 224 -17.56 1.05 4.41
N LYS A 225 -18.74 1.36 3.86
CA LYS A 225 -19.68 0.34 3.40
C LYS A 225 -19.13 -0.46 2.20
N PHE A 226 -18.37 0.18 1.31
CA PHE A 226 -17.67 -0.49 0.23
C PHE A 226 -16.67 -1.53 0.76
N LYS A 227 -15.91 -1.17 1.80
CA LYS A 227 -14.98 -2.08 2.49
C LYS A 227 -15.73 -3.20 3.23
N GLU A 228 -16.84 -2.92 3.89
CA GLU A 228 -17.67 -3.93 4.59
C GLU A 228 -18.29 -4.97 3.63
N LEU A 229 -18.58 -4.58 2.39
CA LEU A 229 -19.08 -5.47 1.34
C LEU A 229 -17.98 -6.26 0.59
N ASP A 230 -16.72 -6.14 1.02
CA ASP A 230 -15.56 -6.82 0.41
C ASP A 230 -15.39 -6.55 -1.10
N LEU A 231 -15.73 -5.32 -1.53
CA LEU A 231 -15.66 -4.92 -2.94
C LEU A 231 -14.25 -4.50 -3.41
N VAL A 232 -13.27 -4.50 -2.50
CA VAL A 232 -11.86 -4.19 -2.81
C VAL A 232 -11.23 -5.29 -3.67
N ALA A 233 -11.50 -6.57 -3.35
CA ALA A 233 -10.94 -7.69 -4.12
C ALA A 233 -11.45 -7.73 -5.58
N PRO A 234 -12.77 -7.61 -5.86
CA PRO A 234 -13.25 -7.47 -7.23
C PRO A 234 -12.70 -6.25 -7.97
N LEU A 235 -12.50 -5.13 -7.28
CA LEU A 235 -11.91 -3.93 -7.89
C LEU A 235 -10.44 -4.16 -8.29
N LEU A 236 -9.66 -4.82 -7.44
CA LEU A 236 -8.29 -5.22 -7.72
C LEU A 236 -8.24 -6.19 -8.91
N ASP A 237 -9.08 -7.22 -8.93
CA ASP A 237 -9.18 -8.18 -10.04
C ASP A 237 -9.48 -7.49 -11.38
N ASN A 238 -10.42 -6.53 -11.38
CA ASN A 238 -10.75 -5.75 -12.56
C ASN A 238 -9.59 -4.87 -13.01
N TYR A 239 -8.86 -4.26 -12.08
CA TYR A 239 -7.67 -3.47 -12.38
C TYR A 239 -6.56 -4.32 -13.02
N LEU A 240 -6.24 -5.48 -12.43
CA LEU A 240 -5.19 -6.37 -12.92
C LEU A 240 -5.53 -6.90 -14.31
N SER A 241 -6.80 -7.28 -14.51
CA SER A 241 -7.37 -7.71 -15.79
C SER A 241 -7.28 -6.62 -16.86
N LEU A 242 -7.52 -5.36 -16.49
CA LEU A 242 -7.38 -4.24 -17.41
C LEU A 242 -5.91 -3.94 -17.72
N ARG A 243 -5.02 -4.00 -16.72
CA ARG A 243 -3.58 -3.77 -16.87
C ARG A 243 -2.91 -4.78 -17.82
N SER A 244 -3.40 -6.02 -17.85
CA SER A 244 -2.90 -7.05 -18.78
C SER A 244 -3.34 -6.87 -20.23
N THR A 245 -4.18 -5.86 -20.52
CA THR A 245 -4.61 -5.51 -21.89
C THR A 245 -3.46 -4.84 -22.64
N ILE A 246 -3.09 -5.36 -23.82
CA ILE A 246 -1.94 -4.90 -24.60
C ILE A 246 -2.40 -4.24 -25.90
N ARG A 247 -3.15 -4.95 -26.74
CA ARG A 247 -3.55 -4.47 -28.07
C ARG A 247 -4.63 -3.39 -28.00
N GLN A 248 -5.57 -3.51 -27.06
CA GLN A 248 -6.67 -2.56 -26.88
C GLN A 248 -6.33 -1.44 -25.87
N ARG A 249 -5.05 -1.23 -25.61
CA ARG A 249 -4.57 -0.22 -24.67
C ARG A 249 -4.66 1.18 -25.29
N THR A 250 -5.78 1.85 -25.05
CA THR A 250 -6.01 3.26 -25.42
C THR A 250 -5.65 4.20 -24.27
N LYS A 251 -5.56 5.50 -24.57
CA LYS A 251 -5.40 6.54 -23.53
C LYS A 251 -6.48 6.45 -22.44
N MET A 252 -7.72 6.17 -22.81
CA MET A 252 -8.84 6.07 -21.85
C MET A 252 -8.69 4.84 -20.95
N VAL A 253 -8.20 3.72 -21.48
CA VAL A 253 -7.86 2.53 -20.68
C VAL A 253 -6.73 2.84 -19.70
N ASP A 254 -5.68 3.53 -20.15
CA ASP A 254 -4.58 3.96 -19.26
C ASP A 254 -5.04 4.92 -18.16
N ASP A 255 -5.86 5.91 -18.50
CA ASP A 255 -6.40 6.87 -17.54
C ASP A 255 -7.35 6.16 -16.54
N THR A 256 -8.09 5.15 -16.99
CA THR A 256 -8.89 4.29 -16.11
C THR A 256 -8.00 3.50 -15.15
N CYS A 257 -6.93 2.86 -15.65
CA CYS A 257 -5.98 2.12 -14.82
C CYS A 257 -5.37 3.03 -13.73
N LYS A 258 -4.92 4.24 -14.09
CA LYS A 258 -4.39 5.23 -13.14
C LYS A 258 -5.41 5.56 -12.05
N LYS A 259 -6.65 5.82 -12.45
CA LYS A 259 -7.71 6.16 -11.49
C LYS A 259 -8.08 4.98 -10.58
N MET A 260 -8.12 3.76 -11.11
CA MET A 260 -8.38 2.57 -10.30
C MET A 260 -7.28 2.30 -9.27
N ILE A 261 -6.00 2.50 -9.62
CA ILE A 261 -4.91 2.34 -8.64
C ILE A 261 -4.91 3.45 -7.58
N GLU A 262 -5.22 4.69 -7.95
CA GLU A 262 -5.42 5.79 -7.00
C GLU A 262 -6.55 5.47 -6.00
N LEU A 263 -7.67 4.91 -6.48
CA LEU A 263 -8.76 4.46 -5.63
C LEU A 263 -8.34 3.32 -4.70
N LEU A 264 -7.67 2.29 -5.22
CA LEU A 264 -7.17 1.18 -4.38
C LEU A 264 -6.22 1.70 -3.29
N ASN A 265 -5.33 2.64 -3.63
CA ASN A 265 -4.43 3.29 -2.69
C ASN A 265 -5.14 4.11 -1.61
N SER A 266 -6.20 4.83 -1.99
CA SER A 266 -7.03 5.57 -1.02
C SER A 266 -7.79 4.64 -0.06
N LEU A 267 -8.12 3.43 -0.51
CA LEU A 267 -8.92 2.49 0.27
C LEU A 267 -8.12 1.71 1.32
N HIS A 268 -6.82 1.45 1.08
CA HIS A 268 -5.99 0.66 2.00
C HIS A 268 -5.19 1.51 3.02
N GLY A 269 -5.03 2.82 2.81
CA GLY A 269 -4.21 3.68 3.68
C GLY A 269 -4.80 4.06 5.05
N GLU A 270 -6.10 3.85 5.28
CA GLU A 270 -6.78 4.44 6.45
C GLU A 270 -6.63 3.64 7.77
N ASN A 271 -6.49 2.31 7.71
CA ASN A 271 -6.46 1.45 8.91
C ASN A 271 -5.66 0.17 8.68
N GLN A 272 -5.10 -0.39 9.76
CA GLN A 272 -4.39 -1.69 9.73
C GLN A 272 -5.25 -2.81 9.13
N ARG A 273 -6.54 -2.91 9.53
CA ARG A 273 -7.46 -3.93 8.98
C ARG A 273 -7.70 -3.81 7.48
N ASP A 274 -7.65 -2.59 6.95
CA ASP A 274 -7.86 -2.35 5.52
C ASP A 274 -6.63 -2.79 4.72
N ARG A 275 -5.43 -2.55 5.26
CA ARG A 275 -4.16 -3.08 4.72
C ARG A 275 -4.15 -4.61 4.73
N GLU A 276 -4.58 -5.23 5.82
CA GLU A 276 -4.70 -6.69 5.94
C GLU A 276 -5.65 -7.29 4.89
N ARG A 277 -6.83 -6.71 4.71
CA ARG A 277 -7.79 -7.15 3.67
C ARG A 277 -7.21 -7.02 2.27
N TYR A 278 -6.50 -5.93 2.01
CA TYR A 278 -5.83 -5.73 0.73
C TYR A 278 -4.74 -6.77 0.48
N ILE A 279 -3.92 -7.12 1.49
CA ILE A 279 -2.94 -8.20 1.42
C ILE A 279 -3.63 -9.53 1.04
N VAL A 280 -4.75 -9.86 1.69
CA VAL A 280 -5.51 -11.08 1.37
C VAL A 280 -6.03 -11.05 -0.08
N ALA A 281 -6.53 -9.89 -0.54
CA ALA A 281 -6.96 -9.71 -1.92
C ALA A 281 -5.81 -9.91 -2.92
N CYS A 282 -4.61 -9.37 -2.63
CA CYS A 282 -3.41 -9.56 -3.43
C CYS A 282 -3.00 -11.04 -3.53
N ILE A 283 -3.01 -11.78 -2.42
CA ILE A 283 -2.69 -13.22 -2.44
C ILE A 283 -3.72 -14.03 -3.25
N ASN A 284 -5.02 -13.71 -3.12
CA ASN A 284 -6.05 -14.35 -3.94
C ASN A 284 -5.88 -14.03 -5.43
N ALA A 285 -5.52 -12.80 -5.76
CA ALA A 285 -5.21 -12.40 -7.13
C ALA A 285 -3.98 -13.14 -7.68
N LEU A 286 -2.93 -13.35 -6.88
CA LEU A 286 -1.76 -14.14 -7.28
C LEU A 286 -2.12 -15.59 -7.62
N LYS A 287 -2.99 -16.22 -6.82
CA LYS A 287 -3.50 -17.58 -7.09
C LYS A 287 -4.24 -17.67 -8.43
N LYS A 288 -4.93 -16.59 -8.82
CA LYS A 288 -5.75 -16.53 -10.04
C LYS A 288 -4.97 -16.11 -11.29
N HIS A 289 -3.99 -15.21 -11.15
CA HIS A 289 -3.26 -14.56 -12.24
C HIS A 289 -1.78 -14.96 -12.30
N ASN A 290 -1.47 -16.26 -12.29
CA ASN A 290 -0.09 -16.78 -12.28
C ASN A 290 0.52 -17.08 -13.67
N GLN A 291 -0.21 -16.81 -14.76
CA GLN A 291 0.19 -17.24 -16.11
C GLN A 291 1.20 -16.32 -16.80
N GLU A 292 1.26 -15.03 -16.44
CA GLU A 292 2.15 -14.04 -17.03
C GLU A 292 2.97 -13.37 -15.93
N THR A 293 4.30 -13.26 -16.07
CA THR A 293 5.23 -12.70 -15.06
C THR A 293 4.89 -11.27 -14.60
N ARG A 294 4.34 -10.43 -15.49
CA ARG A 294 4.12 -8.99 -15.23
C ARG A 294 3.09 -8.72 -14.12
N THR A 295 2.02 -9.52 -14.08
CA THR A 295 0.92 -9.31 -13.12
C THR A 295 1.34 -9.70 -11.70
N PRO A 296 1.96 -10.88 -11.46
CA PRO A 296 2.61 -11.20 -10.21
C PRO A 296 3.65 -10.17 -9.77
N LEU A 297 4.52 -9.71 -10.67
CA LEU A 297 5.54 -8.71 -10.32
C LEU A 297 4.90 -7.45 -9.72
N PHE A 298 3.87 -6.93 -10.38
CA PHE A 298 3.13 -5.79 -9.87
C PHE A 298 2.48 -6.07 -8.51
N ILE A 299 1.83 -7.23 -8.33
CA ILE A 299 1.19 -7.55 -7.04
C ILE A 299 2.23 -7.66 -5.92
N ILE A 300 3.41 -8.23 -6.22
CA ILE A 300 4.53 -8.35 -5.28
C ILE A 300 5.10 -6.97 -4.92
N GLU A 301 5.23 -6.04 -5.88
CA GLU A 301 5.60 -4.65 -5.60
C GLU A 301 4.61 -3.98 -4.65
N GLN A 302 3.30 -4.17 -4.90
CA GLN A 302 2.25 -3.63 -4.02
C GLN A 302 2.30 -4.22 -2.60
N LEU A 303 2.52 -5.53 -2.49
CA LEU A 303 2.73 -6.19 -1.19
C LEU A 303 3.98 -5.63 -0.49
N GLY A 304 5.07 -5.44 -1.23
CA GLY A 304 6.31 -4.83 -0.75
C GLY A 304 6.05 -3.45 -0.14
N HIS A 305 5.41 -2.53 -0.89
CA HIS A 305 5.08 -1.19 -0.41
C HIS A 305 4.18 -1.17 0.84
N ILE A 306 3.30 -2.16 1.00
CA ILE A 306 2.42 -2.25 2.17
C ILE A 306 3.12 -2.89 3.36
N ILE A 307 4.05 -3.81 3.15
CA ILE A 307 4.73 -4.54 4.23
C ILE A 307 5.94 -3.75 4.75
N SER A 308 6.74 -3.23 3.83
CA SER A 308 7.94 -2.45 4.09
C SER A 308 7.86 -1.20 3.20
N PRO A 309 7.17 -0.14 3.65
CA PRO A 309 7.15 1.12 2.93
C PRO A 309 8.60 1.60 2.81
N GLU A 310 9.08 1.79 1.59
CA GLU A 310 10.42 2.31 1.37
C GLU A 310 10.47 3.70 2.00
N GLU A 311 11.31 3.87 3.02
CA GLU A 311 11.61 5.19 3.56
C GLU A 311 12.29 5.97 2.44
N GLU A 312 11.54 6.85 1.78
CA GLU A 312 12.13 7.81 0.86
C GLU A 312 13.13 8.64 1.67
N ILE A 313 14.42 8.44 1.41
CA ILE A 313 15.50 9.24 2.00
C ILE A 313 15.11 10.70 1.76
N PRO A 314 14.82 11.48 2.82
CA PRO A 314 14.23 12.80 2.65
C PRO A 314 15.18 13.67 1.85
N GLU A 315 14.68 14.28 0.78
CA GLU A 315 15.47 15.20 -0.03
C GLU A 315 15.77 16.45 0.80
N ARG A 316 17.02 16.56 1.28
CA ARG A 316 17.51 17.72 2.02
C ARG A 316 18.20 18.68 1.07
N LEU A 317 17.97 19.97 1.28
CA LEU A 317 18.61 21.03 0.53
C LEU A 317 19.85 21.54 1.26
N LEU A 318 20.92 21.76 0.53
CA LEU A 318 22.24 22.18 1.01
C LEU A 318 22.61 23.51 0.35
N VAL A 319 23.03 24.47 1.17
CA VAL A 319 23.65 25.70 0.67
C VAL A 319 25.13 25.66 1.02
N LEU A 320 25.94 25.59 -0.02
CA LEU A 320 27.39 25.39 0.07
C LEU A 320 28.09 26.74 -0.07
N PHE A 321 28.78 27.18 0.98
CA PHE A 321 29.55 28.43 0.99
C PHE A 321 31.02 28.16 1.27
N LYS A 322 31.91 28.92 0.63
CA LYS A 322 33.31 28.95 1.03
C LYS A 322 33.47 29.72 2.33
N SER A 323 34.45 29.33 3.14
CA SER A 323 34.79 30.10 4.34
C SER A 323 35.19 31.54 3.97
N PRO A 324 34.67 32.57 4.66
CA PRO A 324 35.06 33.96 4.46
C PRO A 324 36.57 34.20 4.65
N SER A 325 37.23 33.43 5.53
CA SER A 325 38.68 33.51 5.76
C SER A 325 39.51 33.04 4.57
N GLN A 326 38.93 32.20 3.69
CA GLN A 326 39.65 31.53 2.61
C GLN A 326 39.14 31.88 1.21
N GLU A 327 38.43 33.00 1.06
CA GLU A 327 37.86 33.41 -0.23
C GLU A 327 38.89 33.60 -1.35
N ASP A 328 40.10 34.05 -0.99
CA ASP A 328 41.20 34.28 -1.93
C ASP A 328 41.95 32.98 -2.32
N TYR A 329 41.83 31.92 -1.51
CA TYR A 329 42.53 30.65 -1.71
C TYR A 329 41.70 29.68 -2.56
N ILE A 330 40.37 29.71 -2.41
CA ILE A 330 39.46 28.87 -3.20
C ILE A 330 38.85 29.69 -4.34
N ARG A 331 39.31 29.41 -5.56
CA ARG A 331 38.81 30.07 -6.77
C ARG A 331 37.41 29.57 -7.13
N GLY A 332 36.56 30.48 -7.60
CA GLY A 332 35.18 30.18 -7.98
C GLY A 332 34.20 30.26 -6.80
N SER A 333 32.94 29.93 -7.11
CA SER A 333 31.82 29.94 -6.17
C SER A 333 30.80 28.88 -6.57
N MET A 334 30.09 28.35 -5.59
CA MET A 334 28.99 27.40 -5.81
C MET A 334 27.75 28.15 -6.31
N ASN A 335 27.51 28.10 -7.63
CA ASN A 335 26.52 28.96 -8.29
C ASN A 335 25.10 28.37 -8.36
N LYS A 336 24.91 27.09 -8.00
CA LYS A 336 23.61 26.40 -8.06
C LYS A 336 23.00 26.15 -6.67
N ASN A 337 23.33 26.99 -5.68
CA ASN A 337 22.69 26.89 -4.37
C ASN A 337 21.19 27.18 -4.48
N PRO A 338 20.32 26.42 -3.78
CA PRO A 338 20.62 25.22 -2.99
C PRO A 338 20.77 23.94 -3.84
N TYR A 339 21.71 23.07 -3.46
CA TYR A 339 21.91 21.73 -4.03
C TYR A 339 21.06 20.71 -3.26
N SER A 340 20.56 19.67 -3.93
CA SER A 340 19.85 18.59 -3.24
C SER A 340 20.77 17.41 -2.92
N THR A 341 20.41 16.63 -1.89
CA THR A 341 21.09 15.36 -1.57
C THR A 341 21.10 14.38 -2.76
N LYS A 342 20.11 14.44 -3.66
CA LYS A 342 20.10 13.63 -4.90
C LYS A 342 21.21 14.02 -5.87
N GLU A 343 21.58 15.30 -5.94
CA GLU A 343 22.66 15.79 -6.80
C GLU A 343 24.05 15.60 -6.17
N CYS A 344 24.14 15.69 -4.84
CA CYS A 344 25.40 15.58 -4.11
C CYS A 344 25.79 14.13 -3.82
N GLY A 345 24.83 13.30 -3.38
CA GLY A 345 25.07 11.98 -2.81
C GLY A 345 24.71 11.91 -1.31
N PRO A 346 24.64 10.70 -0.73
CA PRO A 346 24.20 10.49 0.65
C PRO A 346 25.22 10.85 1.73
N LEU A 347 26.52 10.84 1.44
CA LEU A 347 27.58 11.10 2.44
C LEU A 347 28.14 12.51 2.34
N MET A 348 28.67 13.05 3.44
CA MET A 348 29.39 14.33 3.46
C MET A 348 30.62 14.31 2.54
N ARG A 349 31.24 13.14 2.35
CA ARG A 349 32.27 12.87 1.34
C ARG A 349 31.78 13.17 -0.08
N ASP A 350 30.54 12.85 -0.40
CA ASP A 350 29.98 13.08 -1.72
C ASP A 350 29.74 14.58 -1.95
N VAL A 351 29.31 15.31 -0.90
CA VAL A 351 29.21 16.77 -0.90
C VAL A 351 30.57 17.42 -1.14
N LYS A 352 31.63 16.97 -0.45
CA LYS A 352 33.01 17.41 -0.71
C LYS A 352 33.40 17.15 -2.15
N ASN A 353 33.20 15.93 -2.65
CA ASN A 353 33.54 15.54 -4.02
C ASN A 353 32.77 16.39 -5.05
N LYS A 354 31.53 16.76 -4.74
CA LYS A 354 30.72 17.67 -5.57
C LYS A 354 31.32 19.07 -5.63
N ILE A 355 31.72 19.64 -4.48
CA ILE A 355 32.42 20.93 -4.41
C ILE A 355 33.72 20.88 -5.20
N CYS A 356 34.53 19.84 -5.01
CA CYS A 356 35.81 19.67 -5.72
C CYS A 356 35.64 19.58 -7.24
N ARG A 357 34.62 18.88 -7.74
CA ARG A 357 34.34 18.80 -9.18
C ARG A 357 33.84 20.13 -9.74
N ASP A 358 32.91 20.80 -9.07
CA ASP A 358 32.30 22.04 -9.55
C ASP A 358 33.29 23.23 -9.51
N LEU A 359 34.30 23.19 -8.62
CA LEU A 359 35.36 24.20 -8.50
C LEU A 359 36.70 23.78 -9.14
N GLU A 360 36.74 22.66 -9.87
CA GLU A 360 37.94 22.12 -10.54
C GLU A 360 39.13 21.82 -9.59
N LEU A 361 38.85 21.53 -8.32
CA LEU A 361 39.83 21.14 -7.29
C LEU A 361 40.11 19.62 -7.32
N LEU A 362 40.47 19.08 -8.48
CA LEU A 362 40.56 17.63 -8.71
C LEU A 362 41.58 16.93 -7.80
N GLY A 363 42.65 17.63 -7.39
CA GLY A 363 43.68 17.08 -6.49
C GLY A 363 43.20 16.76 -5.07
N LEU A 364 42.02 17.26 -4.67
CA LEU A 364 41.44 17.02 -3.35
C LEU A 364 40.41 15.89 -3.34
N LEU A 365 40.12 15.27 -4.49
CA LEU A 365 39.13 14.18 -4.58
C LEU A 365 39.61 12.92 -3.84
N GLU A 366 40.91 12.62 -3.90
CA GLU A 366 41.52 11.46 -3.26
C GLU A 366 42.10 11.79 -1.87
N ASP A 367 42.22 13.07 -1.52
CA ASP A 367 42.75 13.53 -0.23
C ASP A 367 41.62 13.97 0.71
N ASP A 368 41.16 13.06 1.56
CA ASP A 368 40.13 13.31 2.57
C ASP A 368 40.50 14.35 3.62
N ASN A 369 41.78 14.63 3.82
CA ASN A 369 42.24 15.59 4.83
C ASN A 369 42.38 17.01 4.26
N GLY A 370 42.49 17.17 2.94
CA GLY A 370 42.76 18.47 2.33
C GLY A 370 41.60 19.48 2.36
N MET A 371 40.36 19.06 2.65
CA MET A 371 39.18 19.94 2.73
C MET A 371 38.25 19.54 3.88
N GLU A 372 37.88 20.53 4.70
CA GLU A 372 36.96 20.40 5.81
C GLU A 372 35.57 20.96 5.44
N LEU A 373 34.52 20.26 5.88
CA LEU A 373 33.13 20.73 5.79
C LEU A 373 32.62 21.06 7.19
N LEU A 374 32.08 22.28 7.34
CA LEU A 374 31.57 22.79 8.60
C LEU A 374 30.06 23.02 8.53
N VAL A 375 29.34 22.58 9.56
CA VAL A 375 27.91 22.87 9.77
C VAL A 375 27.76 23.47 11.16
N CYS A 376 27.15 24.65 11.27
CA CYS A 376 27.02 25.37 12.54
C CYS A 376 28.37 25.55 13.30
N ASN A 377 29.45 25.85 12.58
CA ASN A 377 30.81 25.98 13.13
C ASN A 377 31.38 24.71 13.78
N LYS A 378 30.86 23.52 13.41
CA LYS A 378 31.42 22.23 13.79
C LYS A 378 31.95 21.51 12.55
N ILE A 379 33.14 20.90 12.63
CA ILE A 379 33.75 20.14 11.54
C ILE A 379 33.06 18.78 11.48
N ILE A 380 32.58 18.38 10.30
CA ILE A 380 31.82 17.15 10.11
C ILE A 380 32.70 16.10 9.43
N LYS A 381 32.79 14.90 10.03
CA LYS A 381 33.51 13.77 9.41
C LYS A 381 32.85 13.36 8.09
N LEU A 382 33.66 13.12 7.06
CA LEU A 382 33.19 12.88 5.69
C LEU A 382 32.36 11.59 5.53
N ASP A 383 32.54 10.62 6.43
CA ASP A 383 31.84 9.33 6.38
C ASP A 383 30.40 9.41 6.94
N LEU A 384 29.98 10.56 7.47
CA LEU A 384 28.65 10.75 8.01
C LEU A 384 27.61 10.99 6.91
N ASN A 385 26.39 10.50 7.14
CA ASN A 385 25.24 10.72 6.26
C ASN A 385 24.76 12.17 6.36
N VAL A 386 24.48 12.79 5.22
CA VAL A 386 23.99 14.17 5.13
C VAL A 386 22.67 14.37 5.88
N CYS A 387 21.76 13.38 5.82
CA CYS A 387 20.48 13.45 6.52
C CYS A 387 20.66 13.43 8.04
N ASP A 388 21.56 12.58 8.55
CA ASP A 388 21.83 12.53 9.98
C ASP A 388 22.48 13.83 10.48
N VAL A 389 23.38 14.42 9.69
CA VAL A 389 24.00 15.72 10.02
C VAL A 389 22.94 16.83 10.01
N TYR A 390 22.01 16.79 9.06
CA TYR A 390 20.89 17.73 8.99
C TYR A 390 20.02 17.68 10.25
N GLU A 391 19.68 16.48 10.71
CA GLU A 391 18.78 16.30 11.85
C GLU A 391 19.50 16.52 13.20
N SER A 392 20.68 15.93 13.36
CA SER A 392 21.39 15.90 14.64
C SER A 392 22.27 17.11 14.90
N VAL A 393 22.74 17.82 13.85
CA VAL A 393 23.60 19.00 14.01
C VAL A 393 22.84 20.27 13.61
N TRP A 394 22.32 20.33 12.38
CA TRP A 394 21.71 21.56 11.86
C TRP A 394 20.38 21.90 12.54
N MET A 395 19.43 20.97 12.60
CA MET A 395 18.13 21.24 13.23
C MET A 395 18.22 21.44 14.74
N LYS A 396 19.04 20.64 15.45
CA LYS A 396 19.22 20.77 16.91
C LYS A 396 19.81 22.13 17.28
N GLU A 397 20.88 22.56 16.61
CA GLU A 397 21.57 23.82 16.93
C GLU A 397 20.75 25.06 16.50
N LYS A 398 19.90 24.94 15.47
CA LYS A 398 19.02 26.02 15.00
C LYS A 398 17.64 26.05 15.66
N GLU A 399 17.34 25.11 16.55
CA GLU A 399 16.02 24.93 17.19
C GLU A 399 14.85 24.92 16.18
N LEU A 400 15.07 24.29 15.02
CA LEU A 400 14.09 24.28 13.92
C LEU A 400 12.97 23.24 14.19
N PRO A 401 11.70 23.56 13.90
CA PRO A 401 10.61 22.58 13.93
C PRO A 401 10.86 21.46 12.91
N LYS A 402 10.55 20.20 13.27
CA LYS A 402 10.75 19.00 12.42
C LYS A 402 10.09 19.11 11.02
N ASP A 403 9.08 19.95 10.86
CA ASP A 403 8.34 20.15 9.61
C ASP A 403 8.92 21.26 8.69
N THR A 404 10.07 21.84 9.03
CA THR A 404 10.67 22.91 8.22
C THR A 404 11.74 22.37 7.26
N ASN A 405 11.52 22.53 5.95
CA ASN A 405 12.48 22.16 4.91
C ASN A 405 13.49 23.29 4.64
N HIS A 406 14.15 23.79 5.70
CA HIS A 406 15.12 24.87 5.57
C HIS A 406 16.45 24.32 5.04
N PRO A 407 17.10 24.95 4.05
CA PRO A 407 18.37 24.44 3.54
C PRO A 407 19.46 24.49 4.62
N MET A 408 20.20 23.38 4.76
CA MET A 408 21.35 23.32 5.67
C MET A 408 22.52 24.07 5.05
N VAL A 409 23.11 24.97 5.84
CA VAL A 409 24.29 25.73 5.41
C VAL A 409 25.54 24.94 5.74
N VAL A 410 26.31 24.59 4.71
CA VAL A 410 27.60 23.91 4.81
C VAL A 410 28.68 24.90 4.37
N VAL A 411 29.64 25.17 5.25
CA VAL A 411 30.80 26.02 4.96
C VAL A 411 32.01 25.14 4.69
N PHE A 412 32.66 25.27 3.54
CA PHE A 412 33.84 24.48 3.18
C PHE A 412 35.11 25.33 3.20
N ARG A 413 36.22 24.72 3.63
CA ARG A 413 37.54 25.35 3.70
C ARG A 413 38.67 24.33 3.50
N LEU A 414 39.85 24.79 3.10
CA LEU A 414 41.07 23.98 3.04
C LEU A 414 41.69 23.85 4.43
N GLN A 415 42.13 22.65 4.76
CA GLN A 415 42.77 22.37 6.05
C GLN A 415 44.15 23.05 6.14
N GLY A 416 44.52 23.54 7.32
CA GLY A 416 45.87 24.05 7.62
C GLY A 416 46.18 25.49 7.20
N LEU A 417 45.26 26.18 6.52
CA LEU A 417 45.46 27.60 6.14
C LEU A 417 45.12 28.59 7.27
N ASP A 418 44.17 28.25 8.13
CA ASP A 418 43.68 29.12 9.21
C ASP A 418 44.32 28.81 10.58
N GLY A 419 45.36 27.97 10.62
CA GLY A 419 46.00 27.49 11.85
C GLY A 419 45.43 26.17 12.37
N GLU A 420 45.64 25.89 13.66
CA GLU A 420 45.07 24.70 14.32
C GLU A 420 43.54 24.83 14.44
N ALA A 421 42.80 23.78 14.09
CA ALA A 421 41.34 23.76 14.19
C ALA A 421 40.91 23.94 15.66
N THR A 422 40.06 24.94 15.91
CA THR A 422 39.51 25.23 17.25
C THR A 422 38.04 24.83 17.35
N GLU A 423 37.46 24.40 16.23
CA GLU A 423 36.09 23.93 16.11
C GLU A 423 35.93 22.49 16.62
N GLU A 424 34.74 22.19 17.14
CA GLU A 424 34.37 20.84 17.57
C GLU A 424 34.24 19.91 16.35
N ILE A 425 34.84 18.72 16.43
CA ILE A 425 34.75 17.69 15.39
C ILE A 425 33.61 16.73 15.74
N VAL A 426 32.63 16.61 14.84
CA VAL A 426 31.53 15.65 14.94
C VAL A 426 31.94 14.36 14.24
N GLU A 427 32.27 13.34 15.02
CA GLU A 427 32.64 12.01 14.53
C GLU A 427 31.46 11.05 14.46
N THR A 428 30.41 11.28 15.25
CA THR A 428 29.20 10.43 15.35
C THR A 428 27.94 11.30 15.48
N THR A 429 26.89 10.95 14.74
CA THR A 429 25.57 11.60 14.83
C THR A 429 24.67 10.83 15.81
N SER A 430 23.79 11.53 16.53
CA SER A 430 22.97 10.93 17.61
C SER A 430 21.92 9.93 17.12
N ASN A 431 21.68 9.83 15.81
CA ASN A 431 20.80 8.82 15.23
C ASN A 431 21.45 7.42 15.23
N ALA A 432 22.73 7.30 15.60
CA ALA A 432 23.39 6.02 15.88
C ALA A 432 23.06 5.45 17.28
N SER A 433 22.05 5.99 17.97
CA SER A 433 21.61 5.50 19.28
C SER A 433 20.53 4.44 19.06
N GLU A 434 20.75 3.24 19.59
CA GLU A 434 19.85 2.07 19.62
C GLU A 434 18.44 2.34 20.22
N GLU A 435 18.13 3.58 20.62
CA GLU A 435 16.91 3.97 21.34
C GLU A 435 15.66 4.09 20.45
N ASP A 436 15.82 4.21 19.13
CA ASP A 436 14.72 4.26 18.16
C ASP A 436 14.56 2.95 17.35
N GLU A 437 15.30 1.87 17.68
CA GLU A 437 15.17 0.58 17.01
C GLU A 437 13.85 -0.09 17.44
N VAL A 438 12.80 0.14 16.65
CA VAL A 438 11.51 -0.55 16.80
C VAL A 438 11.77 -2.05 16.66
N ASP A 439 11.26 -2.85 17.60
CA ASP A 439 11.35 -4.31 17.52
C ASP A 439 10.89 -4.78 16.13
N PRO A 440 11.75 -5.49 15.35
CA PRO A 440 11.40 -5.94 14.01
C PRO A 440 10.12 -6.79 14.00
N GLU A 441 9.77 -7.49 15.09
CA GLU A 441 8.51 -8.23 15.14
C GLU A 441 7.27 -7.31 15.18
N GLU A 442 7.36 -6.14 15.81
CA GLU A 442 6.28 -5.14 15.81
C GLU A 442 6.24 -4.34 14.50
N GLU A 443 7.39 -4.02 13.89
CA GLU A 443 7.46 -3.36 12.57
C GLU A 443 6.79 -4.23 11.50
N PHE A 444 7.14 -5.52 11.44
CA PHE A 444 6.65 -6.45 10.42
C PHE A 444 5.39 -7.20 10.82
N LYS A 445 4.71 -6.81 11.90
CA LYS A 445 3.51 -7.49 12.45
C LYS A 445 2.40 -7.71 11.42
N ILE A 446 2.25 -6.79 10.46
CA ILE A 446 1.25 -6.89 9.39
C ILE A 446 1.41 -8.15 8.53
N THR A 447 2.63 -8.70 8.45
CA THR A 447 2.93 -9.92 7.69
C THR A 447 2.27 -11.17 8.29
N LYS A 448 1.78 -11.16 9.54
CA LYS A 448 1.04 -12.29 10.13
C LYS A 448 -0.15 -12.72 9.26
N VAL A 449 -0.79 -11.76 8.59
CA VAL A 449 -1.91 -12.04 7.67
C VAL A 449 -1.50 -12.86 6.46
N LEU A 450 -0.24 -12.79 6.01
CA LEU A 450 0.28 -13.68 4.96
C LEU A 450 0.39 -15.12 5.44
N GLY A 451 0.72 -15.34 6.72
CA GLY A 451 0.64 -16.66 7.35
C GLY A 451 -0.79 -17.18 7.37
N ASP A 452 -1.73 -16.37 7.87
CA ASP A 452 -3.12 -16.76 8.08
C ASP A 452 -3.88 -17.09 6.78
N CYS A 453 -3.58 -16.39 5.67
CA CYS A 453 -4.25 -16.62 4.38
C CYS A 453 -3.56 -17.68 3.49
N GLY A 454 -2.52 -18.35 4.01
CA GLY A 454 -1.68 -19.28 3.24
C GLY A 454 -0.88 -18.58 2.14
N GLY A 455 -0.61 -17.28 2.31
CA GLY A 455 0.19 -16.48 1.38
C GLY A 455 1.65 -16.93 1.33
N LEU A 456 2.21 -17.38 2.44
CA LEU A 456 3.59 -17.91 2.49
C LEU A 456 3.77 -19.10 1.54
N ASP A 457 2.80 -20.02 1.50
CA ASP A 457 2.82 -21.18 0.60
C ASP A 457 2.77 -20.78 -0.87
N VAL A 458 1.89 -19.83 -1.20
CA VAL A 458 1.76 -19.32 -2.57
C VAL A 458 3.07 -18.71 -3.02
N LEU A 459 3.69 -17.87 -2.19
CA LEU A 459 4.96 -17.21 -2.51
C LEU A 459 6.11 -18.22 -2.69
N LEU A 460 6.21 -19.21 -1.80
CA LEU A 460 7.22 -20.27 -1.90
C LEU A 460 7.02 -21.14 -3.15
N GLN A 461 5.78 -21.56 -3.42
CA GLN A 461 5.45 -22.35 -4.60
C GLN A 461 5.73 -21.58 -5.89
N MET A 462 5.41 -20.28 -5.92
CA MET A 462 5.71 -19.43 -7.07
C MET A 462 7.22 -19.34 -7.29
N LEU A 463 8.00 -19.08 -6.25
CA LEU A 463 9.46 -18.99 -6.34
C LEU A 463 10.09 -20.25 -6.94
N GLN A 464 9.59 -21.44 -6.60
CA GLN A 464 10.06 -22.71 -7.15
C GLN A 464 9.77 -22.90 -8.65
N GLN A 465 8.69 -22.28 -9.15
CA GLN A 465 8.24 -22.44 -10.54
C GLN A 465 8.90 -21.43 -11.50
N LEU A 466 9.61 -20.43 -10.98
CA LEU A 466 10.21 -19.37 -11.79
C LEU A 466 11.41 -19.85 -12.60
N ASN A 467 11.57 -19.28 -13.79
CA ASN A 467 12.83 -19.33 -14.50
C ASN A 467 13.71 -18.17 -14.02
N LEU A 468 14.60 -18.44 -13.06
CA LEU A 468 15.41 -17.40 -12.41
C LEU A 468 16.18 -16.51 -13.40
N GLN A 469 16.60 -17.01 -14.57
CA GLN A 469 17.30 -16.17 -15.55
C GLN A 469 16.38 -15.10 -16.17
N LYS A 470 15.11 -15.42 -16.41
CA LYS A 470 14.14 -14.51 -17.02
C LYS A 470 13.36 -13.69 -16.00
N ASP A 471 13.05 -14.30 -14.87
CA ASP A 471 12.12 -13.77 -13.87
C ASP A 471 12.86 -13.37 -12.57
N HIS A 472 14.16 -13.01 -12.63
CA HIS A 472 14.96 -12.65 -11.45
C HIS A 472 14.40 -11.44 -10.68
N GLU A 473 13.81 -10.46 -11.36
CA GLU A 473 13.14 -9.32 -10.71
C GLU A 473 11.97 -9.78 -9.83
N LEU A 474 11.12 -10.67 -10.35
CA LEU A 474 10.01 -11.25 -9.61
C LEU A 474 10.52 -12.12 -8.45
N ALA A 475 11.58 -12.91 -8.68
CA ALA A 475 12.21 -13.71 -7.62
C ALA A 475 12.73 -12.83 -6.47
N ASN A 476 13.43 -11.73 -6.78
CA ASN A 476 13.90 -10.77 -5.80
C ASN A 476 12.75 -10.10 -5.04
N GLY A 477 11.67 -9.71 -5.73
CA GLY A 477 10.48 -9.16 -5.08
C GLY A 477 9.84 -10.15 -4.10
N ILE A 478 9.68 -11.41 -4.51
CA ILE A 478 9.13 -12.47 -3.64
C ILE A 478 10.03 -12.68 -2.43
N LEU A 479 11.35 -12.75 -2.64
CA LEU A 479 12.32 -12.92 -1.56
C LEU A 479 12.30 -11.73 -0.59
N LYS A 480 12.19 -10.49 -1.06
CA LYS A 480 12.04 -9.30 -0.20
C LYS A 480 10.82 -9.43 0.71
N VAL A 481 9.67 -9.82 0.16
CA VAL A 481 8.43 -10.05 0.94
C VAL A 481 8.61 -11.20 1.95
N LEU A 482 9.19 -12.32 1.54
CA LEU A 482 9.43 -13.46 2.43
C LEU A 482 10.42 -13.12 3.56
N THR A 483 11.48 -12.36 3.27
CA THR A 483 12.42 -11.87 4.28
C THR A 483 11.75 -10.93 5.29
N SER A 484 10.85 -10.04 4.83
CA SER A 484 10.03 -9.26 5.75
C SER A 484 9.10 -10.15 6.60
N CYS A 485 8.54 -11.21 6.01
CA CYS A 485 7.72 -12.17 6.76
C CYS A 485 8.54 -12.92 7.81
N SER A 486 9.80 -13.26 7.54
CA SER A 486 10.65 -13.99 8.47
C SER A 486 11.10 -13.18 9.67
N MET A 487 10.89 -11.85 9.69
CA MET A 487 11.10 -11.04 10.90
C MET A 487 10.13 -11.40 12.04
N VAL A 488 8.98 -11.97 11.70
CA VAL A 488 7.97 -12.40 12.67
C VAL A 488 8.10 -13.88 13.02
N LYS A 489 8.20 -14.20 14.32
CA LYS A 489 8.36 -15.58 14.80
C LYS A 489 7.29 -16.55 14.28
N SER A 490 6.00 -16.19 14.39
CA SER A 490 4.90 -17.06 13.96
C SER A 490 4.99 -17.45 12.48
N ASN A 491 5.50 -16.54 11.64
CA ASN A 491 5.68 -16.80 10.21
C ASN A 491 6.86 -17.73 9.95
N ARG A 492 7.98 -17.60 10.68
CA ARG A 492 9.11 -18.54 10.58
C ARG A 492 8.67 -19.97 10.88
N ILE A 493 7.87 -20.17 11.94
CA ILE A 493 7.32 -21.47 12.31
C ILE A 493 6.42 -22.03 11.19
N LEU A 494 5.55 -21.20 10.60
CA LEU A 494 4.74 -21.61 9.45
C LEU A 494 5.59 -21.97 8.24
N MET A 495 6.64 -21.20 7.93
CA MET A 495 7.57 -21.50 6.84
C MET A 495 8.27 -22.86 7.04
N LEU A 496 8.69 -23.18 8.26
CA LEU A 496 9.28 -24.48 8.59
C LEU A 496 8.31 -25.63 8.34
N LYS A 497 7.05 -25.49 8.80
CA LYS A 497 5.97 -26.46 8.55
C LYS A 497 5.70 -26.66 7.06
N ASN A 498 5.92 -25.63 6.26
CA ASN A 498 5.67 -25.64 4.82
C ASN A 498 6.91 -26.06 4.00
N HIS A 499 7.92 -26.66 4.65
CA HIS A 499 9.16 -27.14 4.01
C HIS A 499 9.89 -26.05 3.20
N SER A 500 9.85 -24.79 3.68
CA SER A 500 10.49 -23.66 3.01
C SER A 500 12.00 -23.86 2.81
N VAL A 501 12.69 -24.48 3.77
CA VAL A 501 14.14 -24.75 3.71
C VAL A 501 14.51 -25.49 2.43
N ARG A 502 13.81 -26.59 2.11
CA ARG A 502 14.06 -27.35 0.88
C ARG A 502 13.84 -26.49 -0.35
N SER A 503 12.75 -25.72 -0.37
CA SER A 503 12.38 -24.85 -1.49
C SER A 503 13.45 -23.79 -1.75
N LEU A 504 13.92 -23.14 -0.69
CA LEU A 504 14.96 -22.11 -0.75
C LEU A 504 16.32 -22.70 -1.17
N LEU A 505 16.68 -23.89 -0.69
CA LEU A 505 17.90 -24.59 -1.10
C LEU A 505 17.90 -24.98 -2.57
N GLU A 506 16.75 -25.41 -3.10
CA GLU A 506 16.58 -25.70 -4.52
C GLU A 506 16.72 -24.42 -5.35
N THR A 507 16.12 -23.29 -4.93
CA THR A 507 16.32 -21.98 -5.56
C THR A 507 17.79 -21.53 -5.52
N LEU A 508 18.46 -21.70 -4.37
CA LEU A 508 19.88 -21.34 -4.19
C LEU A 508 20.80 -22.16 -5.11
N LYS A 509 20.50 -23.45 -5.28
CA LYS A 509 21.25 -24.32 -6.20
C LYS A 509 21.21 -23.82 -7.64
N LEU A 510 20.08 -23.24 -8.04
CA LEU A 510 19.87 -22.69 -9.39
C LEU A 510 20.47 -21.29 -9.56
N SER A 511 20.70 -20.53 -8.49
CA SER A 511 21.31 -19.18 -8.58
C SER A 511 22.83 -19.20 -8.62
N PHE A 512 23.51 -20.13 -7.93
CA PHE A 512 24.99 -20.21 -7.92
C PHE A 512 25.72 -20.29 -9.27
N PRO A 513 25.18 -20.91 -10.35
CA PRO A 513 25.88 -21.00 -11.62
C PRO A 513 26.01 -19.67 -12.40
N CYS A 514 25.25 -18.63 -12.05
CA CYS A 514 25.18 -17.37 -12.81
C CYS A 514 25.51 -16.17 -11.93
N GLU A 515 26.51 -15.35 -12.30
CA GLU A 515 26.88 -14.12 -11.57
C GLU A 515 25.74 -13.09 -11.52
N GLU A 516 24.91 -13.03 -12.57
CA GLU A 516 23.72 -12.17 -12.65
C GLU A 516 22.67 -12.49 -11.57
N LEU A 517 22.70 -13.70 -10.98
CA LEU A 517 21.78 -14.13 -9.93
C LEU A 517 22.38 -14.00 -8.52
N SER A 518 23.48 -13.27 -8.37
CA SER A 518 24.16 -13.06 -7.08
C SER A 518 23.24 -12.42 -6.03
N ASP A 519 22.41 -11.45 -6.42
CA ASP A 519 21.42 -10.84 -5.52
C ASP A 519 20.36 -11.85 -5.06
N VAL A 520 19.86 -12.68 -5.98
CA VAL A 520 18.92 -13.76 -5.65
C VAL A 520 19.56 -14.74 -4.67
N ALA A 521 20.81 -15.15 -4.92
CA ALA A 521 21.55 -16.04 -4.03
C ALA A 521 21.73 -15.44 -2.63
N GLN A 522 22.11 -14.16 -2.54
CA GLN A 522 22.26 -13.45 -1.28
C GLN A 522 20.93 -13.39 -0.52
N ASN A 523 19.84 -13.00 -1.19
CA ASN A 523 18.51 -12.89 -0.58
C ASN A 523 17.99 -14.24 -0.07
N VAL A 524 18.21 -15.31 -0.83
CA VAL A 524 17.87 -16.68 -0.39
C VAL A 524 18.67 -17.10 0.84
N LEU A 525 19.98 -16.78 0.88
CA LEU A 525 20.82 -17.10 2.04
C LEU A 525 20.36 -16.36 3.30
N MET A 526 20.08 -15.06 3.21
CA MET A 526 19.58 -14.28 4.35
C MET A 526 18.25 -14.85 4.90
N LEU A 527 17.34 -15.22 4.01
CA LEU A 527 16.07 -15.85 4.39
C LEU A 527 16.27 -17.24 5.01
N LEU A 528 17.17 -18.05 4.44
CA LEU A 528 17.55 -19.37 4.97
C LEU A 528 18.13 -19.25 6.38
N GLU A 529 19.06 -18.31 6.62
CA GLU A 529 19.64 -18.06 7.92
C GLU A 529 18.57 -17.76 8.97
N SER A 530 17.64 -16.85 8.64
CA SER A 530 16.53 -16.48 9.53
C SER A 530 15.64 -17.67 9.89
N VAL A 531 15.27 -18.50 8.90
CA VAL A 531 14.37 -19.64 9.09
C VAL A 531 15.06 -20.82 9.80
N ILE A 532 16.28 -21.17 9.44
CA ILE A 532 17.02 -22.30 10.03
C ILE A 532 17.44 -21.98 11.48
N SER A 533 17.78 -20.73 11.78
CA SER A 533 18.06 -20.29 13.15
C SER A 533 16.86 -20.50 14.07
N GLU A 534 15.64 -20.30 13.58
CA GLU A 534 14.43 -20.62 14.34
C GLU A 534 14.25 -22.13 14.54
N ALA A 535 14.51 -22.96 13.51
CA ALA A 535 14.41 -24.42 13.64
C ALA A 535 15.35 -24.97 14.72
N SER A 536 16.57 -24.44 14.79
CA SER A 536 17.57 -24.84 15.79
C SER A 536 17.12 -24.48 17.22
N ASN A 537 16.37 -23.39 17.37
CA ASN A 537 15.80 -22.96 18.64
C ASN A 537 14.50 -23.72 19.00
N GLU A 538 13.69 -24.13 18.04
CA GLU A 538 12.49 -24.95 18.27
C GLU A 538 12.85 -26.38 18.65
N GLU A 539 13.77 -27.03 17.93
CA GLU A 539 14.23 -28.38 18.26
C GLU A 539 14.85 -28.46 19.67
N ALA A 540 15.57 -27.41 20.10
CA ALA A 540 16.07 -27.30 21.46
C ALA A 540 14.97 -27.19 22.54
N ASN A 541 13.76 -26.72 22.17
CA ASN A 541 12.61 -26.62 23.07
C ASN A 541 11.70 -27.86 23.03
N GLU A 542 11.70 -28.62 21.93
CA GLU A 542 10.93 -29.88 21.77
C GLU A 542 11.72 -31.14 22.16
N MET A 543 12.93 -31.03 22.73
CA MET A 543 13.69 -32.15 23.33
C MET A 543 13.05 -32.70 24.63
N GLU A 544 11.76 -33.00 24.59
CA GLU A 544 11.11 -34.07 25.33
C GLU A 544 10.09 -34.71 24.37
N ILE A 545 10.48 -35.72 23.57
CA ILE A 545 9.69 -36.92 23.17
C ILE A 545 10.29 -37.63 21.92
N ASP A 546 10.58 -38.93 22.11
CA ASP A 546 10.75 -40.04 21.16
C ASP A 546 11.78 -40.02 20.02
N ASN A 547 12.93 -40.64 20.31
CA ASN A 547 13.96 -41.06 19.36
C ASN A 547 13.70 -42.47 18.80
N ASN A 548 13.75 -42.64 17.48
CA ASN A 548 14.75 -43.52 16.80
C ASN A 548 14.42 -43.93 15.34
N THR A 549 13.30 -43.52 14.73
CA THR A 549 13.00 -43.97 13.34
C THR A 549 12.90 -42.85 12.30
N THR A 550 12.59 -41.62 12.71
CA THR A 550 12.54 -40.42 11.84
C THR A 550 13.89 -39.73 11.63
N ASN A 551 14.91 -40.10 12.42
CA ASN A 551 16.16 -39.35 12.52
C ASN A 551 17.16 -39.67 11.37
N ILE A 552 17.09 -40.86 10.76
CA ILE A 552 18.07 -41.27 9.71
C ILE A 552 17.88 -40.48 8.42
N ASP A 553 16.64 -40.32 7.95
CA ASP A 553 16.35 -39.59 6.71
C ASP A 553 16.64 -38.10 6.87
N ALA A 554 16.38 -37.53 8.06
CA ALA A 554 16.72 -36.15 8.39
C ALA A 554 18.23 -35.90 8.39
N VAL A 555 19.01 -36.76 9.04
CA VAL A 555 20.48 -36.70 9.04
C VAL A 555 21.05 -36.86 7.63
N GLN A 556 20.45 -37.72 6.79
CA GLN A 556 20.87 -37.88 5.39
C GLN A 556 20.60 -36.64 4.55
N GLU A 557 19.44 -35.99 4.71
CA GLU A 557 19.15 -34.76 3.98
C GLU A 557 20.04 -33.61 4.47
N ALA A 558 20.22 -33.43 5.78
CA ALA A 558 21.15 -32.45 6.34
C ALA A 558 22.59 -32.67 5.84
N THR A 559 23.03 -33.93 5.78
CA THR A 559 24.33 -34.30 5.18
C THR A 559 24.41 -33.85 3.72
N ARG A 560 23.37 -34.11 2.92
CA ARG A 560 23.32 -33.72 1.50
C ARG A 560 23.39 -32.20 1.33
N GLN A 561 22.66 -31.47 2.16
CA GLN A 561 22.64 -30.00 2.17
C GLN A 561 24.02 -29.43 2.53
N MET A 562 24.65 -29.93 3.60
CA MET A 562 26.00 -29.54 4.01
C MET A 562 27.01 -29.78 2.88
N THR A 563 27.03 -30.98 2.29
CA THR A 563 27.94 -31.27 1.18
C THR A 563 27.73 -30.35 -0.02
N MET A 564 26.49 -30.03 -0.38
CA MET A 564 26.20 -29.09 -1.47
C MET A 564 26.79 -27.70 -1.19
N PHE A 565 26.65 -27.17 0.03
CA PHE A 565 27.22 -25.86 0.39
C PHE A 565 28.74 -25.85 0.29
N LEU A 566 29.38 -26.86 0.85
CA LEU A 566 30.83 -27.00 0.85
C LEU A 566 31.41 -27.10 -0.58
N GLU A 567 30.72 -27.82 -1.48
CA GLU A 567 31.09 -27.86 -2.90
C GLU A 567 30.99 -26.48 -3.58
N LYS A 568 30.01 -25.65 -3.17
CA LYS A 568 29.75 -24.34 -3.77
C LYS A 568 30.61 -23.21 -3.21
N LEU A 569 31.32 -23.40 -2.10
CA LEU A 569 32.29 -22.44 -1.56
C LEU A 569 33.38 -22.05 -2.59
N ASN A 570 33.71 -22.95 -3.51
CA ASN A 570 34.71 -22.69 -4.56
C ASN A 570 34.13 -22.07 -5.83
N ALA A 571 32.81 -21.81 -5.90
CA ALA A 571 32.21 -21.17 -7.06
C ALA A 571 32.69 -19.71 -7.20
N PRO A 572 32.92 -19.22 -8.44
CA PRO A 572 33.40 -17.85 -8.67
C PRO A 572 32.44 -16.80 -8.10
N VAL A 573 31.13 -17.03 -8.21
CA VAL A 573 30.07 -16.16 -7.64
C VAL A 573 30.23 -15.99 -6.13
N VAL A 574 30.63 -17.05 -5.41
CA VAL A 574 30.82 -17.02 -3.96
C VAL A 574 32.14 -16.32 -3.62
N ARG A 575 33.25 -16.70 -4.28
CA ARG A 575 34.57 -16.13 -3.99
C ARG A 575 34.67 -14.63 -4.28
N ASN A 576 33.98 -14.16 -5.31
CA ASN A 576 34.03 -12.76 -5.73
C ASN A 576 33.05 -11.85 -4.96
N ASN A 577 32.16 -12.41 -4.13
CA ASN A 577 31.15 -11.65 -3.40
C ASN A 577 31.28 -11.86 -1.89
N SER A 578 31.90 -10.88 -1.22
CA SER A 578 32.15 -10.91 0.23
C SER A 578 30.87 -11.02 1.08
N ARG A 579 29.72 -10.53 0.58
CA ARG A 579 28.43 -10.64 1.27
C ARG A 579 27.91 -12.07 1.27
N ILE A 580 28.03 -12.76 0.13
CA ILE A 580 27.64 -14.17 0.01
C ILE A 580 28.55 -15.04 0.89
N VAL A 581 29.86 -14.78 0.91
CA VAL A 581 30.79 -15.45 1.82
C VAL A 581 30.35 -15.26 3.27
N LYS A 582 30.04 -14.03 3.68
CA LYS A 582 29.56 -13.72 5.03
C LYS A 582 28.30 -14.52 5.37
N CYS A 583 27.27 -14.50 4.51
CA CYS A 583 26.03 -15.26 4.75
C CYS A 583 26.29 -16.77 4.87
N ILE A 584 27.12 -17.34 4.00
CA ILE A 584 27.46 -18.76 4.07
C ILE A 584 28.21 -19.09 5.37
N THR A 585 29.12 -18.23 5.83
CA THR A 585 29.82 -18.45 7.11
C THR A 585 28.87 -18.45 8.31
N HIS A 586 27.78 -17.69 8.28
CA HIS A 586 26.76 -17.71 9.32
C HIS A 586 25.86 -18.95 9.25
N ILE A 587 25.56 -19.43 8.04
CA ILE A 587 24.63 -20.56 7.82
C ILE A 587 25.29 -21.93 8.07
N LEU A 588 26.57 -22.09 7.74
CA LEU A 588 27.27 -23.39 7.86
C LEU A 588 27.16 -24.01 9.27
N PRO A 589 27.37 -23.29 10.38
CA PRO A 589 27.17 -23.85 11.71
C PRO A 589 25.74 -24.32 11.96
N VAL A 590 24.75 -23.56 11.48
CA VAL A 590 23.32 -23.83 11.72
C VAL A 590 22.81 -25.00 10.88
N LEU A 591 23.36 -25.21 9.67
CA LEU A 591 23.08 -26.36 8.81
C LEU A 591 23.51 -27.71 9.39
N THR A 592 24.24 -27.72 10.51
CA THR A 592 24.50 -28.96 11.23
C THR A 592 23.24 -29.51 11.91
N TYR A 593 22.25 -28.66 12.20
CA TYR A 593 21.05 -28.99 12.98
C TYR A 593 21.36 -29.71 14.31
N GLY A 594 22.57 -29.49 14.86
CA GLY A 594 23.04 -30.21 16.05
C GLY A 594 23.43 -31.68 15.81
N TYR A 595 23.38 -32.19 14.59
CA TYR A 595 23.80 -33.56 14.26
C TYR A 595 25.33 -33.68 14.20
N GLU A 596 25.91 -34.48 15.10
CA GLU A 596 27.36 -34.74 15.20
C GLU A 596 27.96 -35.16 13.85
N ARG A 597 27.30 -36.07 13.13
CA ARG A 597 27.76 -36.56 11.82
C ARG A 597 27.87 -35.45 10.76
N VAL A 598 26.98 -34.46 10.79
CA VAL A 598 27.00 -33.34 9.83
C VAL A 598 28.09 -32.34 10.22
N ALA A 599 28.29 -32.14 11.53
CA ALA A 599 29.38 -31.33 12.07
C ALA A 599 30.76 -31.92 11.73
N GLU A 600 30.93 -33.24 11.80
CA GLU A 600 32.15 -33.93 11.37
C GLU A 600 32.51 -33.63 9.91
N ILE A 601 31.51 -33.65 9.00
CA ILE A 601 31.73 -33.34 7.58
C ILE A 601 32.18 -31.90 7.37
N LEU A 602 31.60 -30.96 8.12
CA LEU A 602 32.00 -29.56 8.10
C LEU A 602 33.46 -29.40 8.57
N VAL A 603 33.82 -30.03 9.69
CA VAL A 603 35.18 -30.01 10.24
C VAL A 603 36.17 -30.64 9.26
N ASP A 604 35.87 -31.82 8.71
CA ASP A 604 36.69 -32.55 7.75
C ASP A 604 36.98 -31.79 6.45
N PHE A 605 36.09 -30.88 6.07
CA PHE A 605 36.32 -30.00 4.93
C PHE A 605 37.41 -28.96 5.23
N PHE A 606 37.38 -28.37 6.43
CA PHE A 606 38.30 -27.32 6.85
C PHE A 606 39.62 -27.84 7.43
N THR A 607 39.70 -29.07 7.93
CA THR A 607 40.97 -29.68 8.40
C THR A 607 41.98 -29.90 7.27
N LYS A 608 41.52 -29.91 6.01
CA LYS A 608 42.38 -29.98 4.81
C LYS A 608 43.14 -28.67 4.52
N ILE A 609 42.80 -27.58 5.23
CA ILE A 609 43.50 -26.31 5.14
C ILE A 609 44.72 -26.35 6.08
N PRO A 610 45.92 -26.00 5.60
CA PRO A 610 47.11 -25.96 6.45
C PRO A 610 47.10 -24.71 7.34
N TRP A 611 46.27 -24.71 8.40
CA TRP A 611 46.10 -23.60 9.34
C TRP A 611 47.43 -23.09 9.90
N ASP A 612 48.33 -23.99 10.31
CA ASP A 612 49.67 -23.64 10.80
C ASP A 612 50.53 -22.84 9.80
N SER A 613 50.29 -23.02 8.49
CA SER A 613 50.99 -22.26 7.45
C SER A 613 50.31 -20.93 7.16
N LEU A 614 48.98 -20.87 7.30
CA LEU A 614 48.21 -19.63 7.17
C LEU A 614 48.49 -18.68 8.33
N ASP A 615 48.51 -19.19 9.56
CA ASP A 615 48.79 -18.40 10.76
C ASP A 615 50.17 -17.73 10.68
N ARG A 616 51.20 -18.47 10.22
CA ARG A 616 52.55 -17.91 9.98
C ARG A 616 52.57 -16.82 8.91
N LEU A 617 51.77 -16.96 7.85
CA LEU A 617 51.67 -15.94 6.78
C LEU A 617 50.89 -14.70 7.24
N CYS A 618 49.94 -14.86 8.15
CA CYS A 618 49.20 -13.74 8.74
C CYS A 618 50.02 -13.00 9.80
N GLU A 619 50.85 -13.69 10.58
CA GLU A 619 51.82 -13.07 11.52
C GLU A 619 52.81 -12.13 10.79
N ASP A 620 53.24 -12.48 9.58
CA ASP A 620 54.11 -11.65 8.75
C ASP A 620 53.40 -10.44 8.09
N SER A 621 52.06 -10.32 8.19
CA SER A 621 51.26 -9.24 7.58
C SER A 621 50.83 -8.13 8.53
N THR A 622 51.29 -8.18 9.80
CA THR A 622 51.08 -7.15 10.82
C THR A 622 52.25 -6.17 11.00
N GLU A 623 53.13 -6.00 10.00
CA GLU A 623 54.10 -4.89 9.92
C GLU A 623 53.75 -3.86 8.84
#